data_AF-A0AAU0HLC2-F1
#
_entry.id   AF-A0AAU0HLC2-F1
#
_cell.length_a   1.000
_cell.length_b   1.000
_cell.length_c   1.000
_cell.angle_alpha   90.00
_cell.angle_beta   90.00
_cell.angle_gamma   90.00
#
_symmetry.space_group_name_H-M   'P 1'
#
loop_
_entity.id
_entity.type
_entity.pdbx_description
1 polymer ?
#
loop_
_entity_poly.entity_id
_entity_poly.type
_entity_poly.pdbx_seq_one_letter_code
_entity_poly.pdbx_strand_id
1 'polypeptide(L)'
;MLRAYVEAGFDPGTFWGLTPRLYLAHMRGAAQRFEREGRSSAELAWMTATLSRAEKIPPLAKLLRGKPEKMSPDELRVRLKALSKALPKITQEEWRARFPS
;
A
#
# COMPACT_ATOMS: atom_id res chain seq x y z
N MET A 1 -7.21 -30.72 -13.59
CA MET A 1 -6.47 -29.51 -14.04
C MET A 1 -7.36 -28.61 -14.89
N LEU A 2 -7.97 -29.09 -15.99
CA LEU A 2 -8.89 -28.27 -16.80
C LEU A 2 -10.07 -27.70 -16.00
N ARG A 3 -10.79 -28.53 -15.23
CA ARG A 3 -11.91 -28.07 -14.38
C ARG A 3 -11.51 -26.89 -13.49
N ALA A 4 -10.43 -27.01 -12.73
CA ALA A 4 -9.93 -25.95 -11.86
C ALA A 4 -9.53 -24.68 -12.63
N TYR A 5 -9.00 -24.85 -13.85
CA TYR A 5 -8.67 -23.73 -14.74
C TYR A 5 -9.91 -22.95 -15.18
N VAL A 6 -10.99 -23.65 -15.51
CA VAL A 6 -12.29 -23.06 -15.85
C VAL A 6 -12.96 -22.43 -14.63
N GLU A 7 -12.93 -23.09 -13.47
CA GLU A 7 -13.43 -22.55 -12.20
C GLU A 7 -12.71 -21.26 -11.77
N ALA A 8 -11.41 -21.13 -12.10
CA ALA A 8 -10.66 -19.90 -11.90
C ALA A 8 -11.06 -18.75 -12.87
N GLY A 9 -11.93 -19.03 -13.83
CA GLY A 9 -12.47 -18.08 -14.81
C GLY A 9 -11.67 -17.96 -16.09
N PHE A 10 -10.80 -18.93 -16.41
CA PHE A 10 -10.02 -18.93 -17.65
C PHE A 10 -10.73 -19.68 -18.78
N ASP A 11 -10.43 -19.30 -20.02
CA ASP A 11 -10.95 -19.94 -21.22
C ASP A 11 -10.48 -21.41 -21.33
N PRO A 12 -11.40 -22.39 -21.48
CA PRO A 12 -11.06 -23.80 -21.68
C PRO A 12 -10.20 -24.07 -22.92
N GLY A 13 -10.38 -23.29 -24.01
CA GLY A 13 -9.65 -23.51 -25.27
C GLY A 13 -8.15 -23.30 -25.14
N THR A 14 -7.76 -22.31 -24.32
CA THR A 14 -6.36 -21.98 -24.05
C THR A 14 -5.62 -23.06 -23.24
N PHE A 15 -6.34 -23.87 -22.45
CA PHE A 15 -5.73 -24.84 -21.52
C PHE A 15 -4.80 -25.83 -22.21
N TRP A 16 -5.18 -26.32 -23.39
CA TRP A 16 -4.44 -27.37 -24.10
C TRP A 16 -3.08 -26.90 -24.64
N GLY A 17 -2.87 -25.59 -24.78
CA GLY A 17 -1.58 -25.01 -25.17
C GLY A 17 -0.64 -24.70 -24.01
N LEU A 18 -1.06 -24.92 -22.76
CA LEU A 18 -0.26 -24.55 -21.59
C LEU A 18 0.80 -25.58 -21.26
N THR A 19 2.00 -25.08 -20.99
CA THR A 19 3.00 -25.86 -20.24
C THR A 19 2.61 -25.91 -18.76
N PRO A 20 3.05 -26.92 -17.98
CA PRO A 20 2.78 -26.99 -16.54
C PRO A 20 3.20 -25.71 -15.78
N ARG A 21 4.31 -25.08 -16.19
CA ARG A 21 4.80 -23.82 -15.59
C ARG A 21 3.84 -22.67 -15.84
N LEU A 22 3.26 -22.56 -17.04
CA LEU A 22 2.28 -21.52 -17.37
C LEU A 22 0.96 -21.75 -16.64
N TYR A 23 0.47 -22.99 -16.61
CA TYR A 23 -0.70 -23.36 -15.80
C TYR A 23 -0.53 -22.92 -14.34
N LEU A 24 0.62 -23.23 -13.71
CA LEU A 24 0.89 -22.85 -12.33
C LEU A 24 0.94 -21.32 -12.15
N ALA A 25 1.52 -20.59 -13.10
CA ALA A 25 1.55 -19.13 -13.04
C ALA A 25 0.13 -18.53 -13.06
N HIS A 26 -0.72 -19.01 -13.98
CA HIS A 26 -2.11 -18.56 -14.09
C HIS A 26 -2.90 -18.85 -12.81
N MET A 27 -2.83 -20.09 -12.33
CA MET A 27 -3.57 -20.53 -11.14
C MET A 27 -3.09 -19.82 -9.87
N ARG A 28 -1.79 -19.56 -9.72
CA ARG A 28 -1.27 -18.77 -8.60
C ARG A 28 -1.77 -17.32 -8.65
N GLY A 29 -1.80 -16.73 -9.84
CA GLY A 29 -2.39 -15.40 -10.05
C GLY A 29 -3.86 -15.35 -9.64
N ALA A 30 -4.64 -16.35 -10.06
CA ALA A 30 -6.05 -16.48 -9.69
C ALA A 30 -6.25 -16.65 -8.17
N ALA A 31 -5.47 -17.52 -7.53
CA ALA A 31 -5.52 -17.72 -6.09
C ALA A 31 -5.21 -16.41 -5.33
N GLN A 32 -4.15 -15.69 -5.72
CA GLN A 32 -3.82 -14.39 -5.11
C GLN A 32 -4.91 -13.34 -5.32
N ARG A 33 -5.60 -13.36 -6.46
CA ARG A 33 -6.75 -12.49 -6.71
C ARG A 33 -7.87 -12.81 -5.72
N PHE A 34 -8.28 -14.07 -5.59
CA PHE A 34 -9.33 -14.47 -4.66
C PHE A 34 -9.00 -14.15 -3.20
N GLU A 35 -7.75 -14.35 -2.79
CA GLU A 35 -7.28 -13.96 -1.45
C GLU A 35 -7.32 -12.43 -1.22
N ARG A 36 -7.06 -11.63 -2.26
CA ARG A 36 -7.21 -10.17 -2.16
C ARG A 36 -8.68 -9.77 -2.06
N GLU A 37 -9.54 -10.33 -2.91
CA GLU A 37 -10.98 -10.06 -2.92
C GLU A 37 -11.64 -10.46 -1.59
N GLY A 38 -11.30 -11.64 -1.05
CA GLY A 38 -11.78 -12.09 0.25
C GLY A 38 -11.36 -11.16 1.39
N ARG A 39 -10.08 -10.73 1.41
CA ARG A 39 -9.60 -9.76 2.39
C ARG A 39 -10.29 -8.41 2.27
N SER A 40 -10.44 -7.88 1.05
CA SER A 40 -11.16 -6.62 0.81
C SER A 40 -12.62 -6.71 1.25
N SER A 41 -13.27 -7.85 1.04
CA SER A 41 -14.66 -8.08 1.45
C SER A 41 -14.80 -8.12 2.98
N ALA A 42 -13.88 -8.81 3.66
CA ALA A 42 -13.83 -8.87 5.12
C ALA A 42 -13.53 -7.49 5.74
N GLU A 43 -12.58 -6.75 5.17
CA GLU A 43 -12.23 -5.40 5.59
C GLU A 43 -13.42 -4.44 5.42
N LEU A 44 -14.12 -4.50 4.28
CA LEU A 44 -15.32 -3.71 4.05
C LEU A 44 -16.41 -4.03 5.08
N ALA A 45 -16.71 -5.30 5.31
CA ALA A 45 -17.70 -5.72 6.29
C ALA A 45 -17.35 -5.24 7.71
N TRP A 46 -16.08 -5.36 8.09
CA TRP A 46 -15.59 -4.87 9.38
C TRP A 46 -15.70 -3.34 9.49
N MET A 47 -15.29 -2.60 8.45
CA MET A 47 -15.38 -1.15 8.40
C MET A 47 -16.83 -0.67 8.48
N THR A 48 -17.74 -1.27 7.72
CA THR A 48 -19.18 -0.97 7.77
C THR A 48 -19.75 -1.18 9.16
N ALA A 49 -19.48 -2.34 9.77
CA ALA A 49 -19.97 -2.64 11.12
C ALA A 49 -19.37 -1.71 12.18
N THR A 50 -18.10 -1.31 12.03
CA THR A 50 -17.41 -0.41 12.96
C THR A 50 -17.93 1.01 12.84
N LEU A 51 -18.03 1.54 11.61
CA LEU A 51 -18.52 2.89 11.35
C LEU A 51 -20.01 3.03 11.67
N SER A 52 -20.82 2.00 11.43
CA SER A 52 -22.25 2.00 11.79
C SER A 52 -22.49 2.10 13.30
N ARG A 53 -21.51 1.71 14.13
CA ARG A 53 -21.59 1.77 15.60
C ARG A 53 -20.81 2.94 16.19
N ALA A 54 -20.14 3.74 15.37
CA ALA A 54 -19.31 4.83 15.85
C ALA A 54 -20.18 6.04 16.25
N GLU A 55 -20.00 6.54 17.47
CA GLU A 55 -20.67 7.76 17.95
C GLU A 55 -20.27 8.99 17.12
N LYS A 56 -19.01 9.03 16.66
CA LYS A 56 -18.47 10.08 15.78
C LYS A 56 -17.71 9.44 14.63
N ILE A 57 -18.16 9.70 13.41
CA ILE A 57 -17.51 9.18 12.19
C ILE A 57 -16.27 10.04 11.88
N PRO A 58 -15.06 9.44 11.78
CA PRO A 58 -13.87 10.18 11.40
C PRO A 58 -13.97 10.69 9.96
N PRO A 59 -13.34 11.84 9.62
CA PRO A 59 -13.28 12.31 8.24
C PRO A 59 -12.68 11.25 7.31
N LEU A 60 -13.27 11.08 6.14
CA LEU A 60 -12.85 10.08 5.14
C LEU A 60 -11.36 10.17 4.80
N ALA A 61 -10.82 11.40 4.71
CA ALA A 61 -9.39 11.63 4.45
C ALA A 61 -8.45 11.00 5.49
N LYS A 62 -8.91 10.78 6.74
CA LYS A 62 -8.13 10.07 7.76
C LYS A 62 -8.19 8.55 7.59
N LEU A 63 -9.30 8.03 7.07
CA LEU A 63 -9.49 6.60 6.82
C LEU A 63 -8.75 6.13 5.57
N LEU A 64 -8.68 6.97 4.54
CA LEU A 64 -8.02 6.64 3.27
C LEU A 64 -6.51 6.90 3.25
N ARG A 65 -5.92 7.44 4.34
CA ARG A 65 -4.47 7.64 4.39
C ARG A 65 -3.79 6.28 4.42
N GLY A 66 -3.12 5.93 3.31
CA GLY A 66 -2.15 4.84 3.29
C GLY A 66 -1.09 5.04 4.37
N LYS A 67 -0.47 3.95 4.83
CA LYS A 67 0.69 4.06 5.73
C LYS A 67 1.72 4.98 5.07
N PRO A 68 2.27 5.98 5.77
CA PRO A 68 3.37 6.76 5.23
C PRO A 68 4.46 5.79 4.82
N GLU A 69 4.96 5.96 3.59
CA GLU A 69 6.05 5.14 3.07
C GLU A 69 7.23 5.28 4.03
N LYS A 70 7.70 4.14 4.55
CA LYS A 70 8.86 4.14 5.45
C LYS A 70 10.09 4.46 4.62
N MET A 71 10.53 5.72 4.69
CA MET A 71 11.76 6.16 4.05
C MET A 71 12.95 5.41 4.68
N SER A 72 13.80 4.83 3.84
CA SER A 72 15.01 4.15 4.32
C SER A 72 16.01 5.14 4.93
N PRO A 73 16.94 4.70 5.80
CA PRO A 73 17.98 5.57 6.36
C PRO A 73 18.82 6.28 5.28
N ASP A 74 19.05 5.62 4.15
CA ASP A 74 19.83 6.20 3.04
C ASP A 74 19.04 7.24 2.25
N GLU A 75 17.77 6.99 1.97
CA GLU A 75 16.86 7.98 1.37
C GLU A 75 16.72 9.22 2.26
N LEU A 76 16.59 9.02 3.57
CA LEU A 76 16.57 10.11 4.54
C LEU A 76 17.85 10.95 4.43
N ARG A 77 19.01 10.30 4.37
CA ARG A 77 20.32 10.97 4.30
C ARG A 77 20.44 11.81 3.02
N VAL A 78 20.03 11.28 1.88
CA VAL A 78 20.01 12.01 0.60
C VAL A 78 19.09 13.23 0.69
N ARG A 79 17.89 13.06 1.26
CA ARG A 79 16.89 14.13 1.38
C ARG A 79 17.35 15.23 2.33
N LEU A 80 17.97 14.89 3.46
CA LEU A 80 18.56 15.85 4.39
C LEU A 80 19.73 16.61 3.76
N LYS A 81 20.57 15.94 2.95
CA LYS A 81 21.66 16.59 2.20
C LYS A 81 21.14 17.55 1.13
N ALA A 82 20.00 17.25 0.52
CA ALA A 82 19.34 18.17 -0.41
C ALA A 82 18.77 19.40 0.32
N LEU A 83 18.09 19.17 1.45
CA LEU A 83 17.54 20.24 2.28
C LEU A 83 18.62 21.15 2.84
N SER A 84 19.76 20.61 3.30
CA SER A 84 20.84 21.42 3.85
C SER A 84 21.42 22.44 2.87
N LYS A 85 21.33 22.19 1.55
CA LYS A 85 21.73 23.15 0.52
C LYS A 85 20.76 24.33 0.37
N ALA A 86 19.49 24.11 0.68
CA ALA A 86 18.44 25.12 0.57
C ALA A 86 18.22 25.91 1.87
N LEU A 87 18.80 25.46 2.99
CA LEU A 87 18.67 26.14 4.27
C LEU A 87 19.53 27.42 4.30
N PRO A 88 18.98 28.54 4.79
CA PRO A 88 19.76 29.75 4.97
C PRO A 88 20.85 29.52 6.01
N LYS A 89 22.06 29.99 5.70
CA LYS A 89 23.14 30.03 6.69
C LYS A 89 22.86 31.19 7.63
N ILE A 90 22.63 30.89 8.91
CA ILE A 90 22.49 31.88 9.98
C ILE A 90 23.72 31.80 10.87
N THR A 91 24.23 32.94 11.29
CA THR A 91 25.34 33.01 12.24
C THR A 91 24.86 32.63 13.65
N GLN A 92 25.80 32.21 14.51
CA GLN A 92 25.48 31.82 15.87
C GLN A 92 24.91 32.98 16.70
N GLU A 93 25.33 34.21 16.41
CA GLU A 93 24.83 35.43 17.05
C GLU A 93 23.39 35.74 16.62
N GLU A 94 23.08 35.69 15.32
CA GLU A 94 21.73 35.86 14.80
C GLU A 94 20.76 34.78 15.31
N TRP A 95 21.25 33.54 15.49
CA TRP A 95 20.47 32.46 16.08
C TRP A 95 20.14 32.73 17.55
N ARG A 96 21.14 33.15 18.34
CA ARG A 96 20.96 33.51 19.76
C ARG A 96 20.01 34.71 19.93
N ALA A 97 20.07 35.67 19.02
CA ALA A 97 19.16 36.82 19.03
C ALA A 97 17.70 36.43 18.70
N ARG A 98 17.49 35.42 17.84
CA ARG A 98 16.14 34.91 17.50
C ARG A 98 15.53 34.01 18.57
N PHE A 99 16.36 33.27 19.30
CA PHE A 99 15.93 32.31 20.32
C PHE A 99 16.64 32.60 21.66
N PRO A 100 16.32 33.73 22.32
CA PRO A 100 16.87 34.02 23.64
C PRO A 100 16.36 32.98 24.64
N SER A 101 17.27 32.45 25.44
CA SER A 101 17.00 31.48 26.52
C SER A 101 16.49 32.18 27.76
#